data_AF-A0A8H6T231-F1
#
_entry.id   AF-A0A8H6T231-F1
#
_cell.length_a   1.000
_cell.length_b   1.000
_cell.length_c   1.000
_cell.angle_alpha   90.00
_cell.angle_beta   90.00
_cell.angle_gamma   90.00
#
_symmetry.space_group_name_H-M   'P 1'
#
loop_
_entity.id
_entity.type
_entity.pdbx_description
1 polymer ?
#
loop_
_entity_poly.entity_id
_entity_poly.type
_entity_poly.pdbx_seq_one_letter_code
_entity_poly.pdbx_strand_id
1 'polypeptide(L)'
;MWDADSRKFQLRLIDWGLAEFYHPKTEYNVRVASRYFKGPELLVDFQEYDYSLDLWSFGCMFASMIFRKEPFFHGHDNYDQLVKITKVLGTDELYAYIDKYNIRLDPQYDELLGRQAVLFKPHVLHAHRVVDTLAWSKFVTSENQRYISNEAIDLLDKLLRYDHQERLTAKEAQAQPYFDPVRAESEANAASR
;
A
#
# COMPACT_ATOMS: atom_id res chain seq x y z
N MET A 1 32.96 11.55 -31.57
CA MET A 1 33.23 11.42 -30.12
C MET A 1 31.91 11.70 -29.43
N TRP A 2 31.09 10.68 -29.25
CA TRP A 2 29.80 10.79 -28.55
C TRP A 2 30.07 10.26 -27.15
N ASP A 3 30.09 11.15 -26.16
CA ASP A 3 30.21 10.76 -24.76
C ASP A 3 29.02 9.89 -24.38
N ALA A 4 29.27 8.60 -24.24
CA ALA A 4 28.34 7.61 -23.70
C ALA A 4 28.13 7.77 -22.18
N ASP A 5 28.70 8.82 -21.58
CA ASP A 5 28.81 9.04 -20.13
C ASP A 5 28.09 10.32 -19.67
N SER A 6 26.78 10.40 -19.93
CA SER A 6 25.94 11.48 -19.37
C SER A 6 24.53 11.04 -19.01
N ARG A 7 24.32 9.74 -18.70
CA ARG A 7 23.08 9.32 -18.07
C ARG A 7 23.05 9.83 -16.63
N LYS A 8 22.53 11.04 -16.45
CA LYS A 8 22.19 11.56 -15.14
C LYS A 8 21.07 10.68 -14.57
N PHE A 9 21.33 9.97 -13.48
CA PHE A 9 20.32 9.22 -12.71
C PHE A 9 19.38 10.19 -12.00
N GLN A 10 18.48 10.82 -12.76
CA GLN A 10 17.53 11.81 -12.27
C GLN A 10 16.11 11.26 -12.32
N LEU A 11 15.43 11.31 -11.17
CA LEU A 11 14.01 11.04 -11.03
C LEU A 11 13.26 12.36 -10.74
N ARG A 12 12.06 12.50 -11.29
CA ARG A 12 11.15 13.63 -11.05
C ARG A 12 9.73 13.10 -10.91
N LEU A 13 9.04 13.51 -9.85
CA LEU A 13 7.59 13.30 -9.72
C LEU A 13 6.87 14.38 -10.54
N ILE A 14 5.86 13.97 -11.31
CA ILE A 14 5.10 14.80 -12.25
C ILE A 14 3.60 14.64 -12.01
N ASP A 15 2.80 15.40 -12.76
CA ASP A 15 1.32 15.32 -12.75
C ASP A 15 0.68 15.59 -11.38
N TRP A 16 0.81 16.84 -10.94
CA TRP A 16 0.25 17.32 -9.67
C TRP A 16 -1.24 17.70 -9.77
N GLY A 17 -1.95 17.29 -10.84
CA GLY A 17 -3.34 17.69 -11.10
C GLY A 17 -4.37 17.15 -10.09
N LEU A 18 -4.00 16.13 -9.32
CA LEU A 18 -4.81 15.55 -8.23
C LEU A 18 -4.23 15.84 -6.84
N ALA A 19 -3.15 16.61 -6.73
CA ALA A 19 -2.56 16.97 -5.45
C ALA A 19 -3.48 17.94 -4.69
N GLU A 20 -3.45 17.87 -3.36
CA GLU A 20 -4.28 18.71 -2.49
C GLU A 20 -3.49 19.18 -1.26
N PHE A 21 -3.89 20.30 -0.69
CA PHE A 21 -3.35 20.78 0.58
C PHE A 21 -4.00 20.04 1.75
N TYR A 22 -3.16 19.43 2.59
CA TYR A 22 -3.67 18.79 3.79
C TYR A 22 -4.02 19.82 4.87
N HIS A 23 -5.24 19.69 5.36
CA HIS A 23 -5.80 20.32 6.53
C HIS A 23 -6.31 19.24 7.50
N PRO A 24 -5.97 19.31 8.81
CA PRO A 24 -6.43 18.34 9.80
C PRO A 24 -7.96 18.24 9.86
N LYS A 25 -8.49 17.02 10.05
CA LYS A 25 -9.94 16.73 10.17
C LYS A 25 -10.78 17.22 8.98
N THR A 26 -10.16 17.25 7.81
CA THR A 26 -10.83 17.63 6.57
C THR A 26 -11.14 16.36 5.79
N GLU A 27 -12.36 16.27 5.27
CA GLU A 27 -12.79 15.19 4.38
C GLU A 27 -12.35 15.49 2.95
N TYR A 28 -11.74 14.51 2.29
CA TYR A 28 -11.30 14.62 0.90
C TYR A 28 -12.10 13.68 -0.01
N ASN A 29 -11.98 13.90 -1.31
CA ASN A 29 -12.64 13.07 -2.32
C ASN A 29 -11.88 11.76 -2.55
N VAL A 30 -12.53 10.62 -2.27
CA VAL A 30 -11.90 9.29 -2.44
C VAL A 30 -11.70 8.85 -3.90
N ARG A 31 -12.24 9.60 -4.87
CA ARG A 31 -12.16 9.30 -6.31
C ARG A 31 -10.85 9.80 -6.94
N VAL A 32 -9.74 9.68 -6.22
CA VAL A 32 -8.38 10.02 -6.68
C VAL A 32 -7.53 8.76 -6.89
N ALA A 33 -6.37 8.91 -7.53
CA ALA A 33 -5.43 7.83 -7.85
C ALA A 33 -5.95 6.76 -8.84
N SER A 34 -5.00 6.15 -9.55
CA SER A 34 -5.23 4.99 -10.40
C SER A 34 -5.54 3.75 -9.55
N ARG A 35 -6.48 2.90 -10.01
CA ARG A 35 -7.04 1.77 -9.25
C ARG A 35 -6.01 0.94 -8.48
N TYR A 36 -4.93 0.53 -9.14
CA TYR A 36 -3.94 -0.39 -8.57
C TYR A 36 -3.11 0.20 -7.43
N PHE A 37 -3.16 1.52 -7.25
CA PHE A 37 -2.44 2.27 -6.23
C PHE A 37 -3.38 2.89 -5.19
N LYS A 38 -4.70 2.66 -5.29
CA LYS A 38 -5.66 3.15 -4.29
C LYS A 38 -5.40 2.48 -2.94
N GLY A 39 -5.21 3.31 -1.91
CA GLY A 39 -5.17 2.87 -0.51
C GLY A 39 -6.51 2.29 -0.05
N PRO A 40 -6.53 1.39 0.95
CA PRO A 40 -7.75 0.85 1.52
C PRO A 40 -8.76 1.93 1.92
N GLU A 41 -8.30 3.06 2.45
CA GLU A 41 -9.11 4.23 2.80
C GLU A 41 -9.99 4.72 1.64
N LEU A 42 -9.48 4.74 0.40
CA LEU A 42 -10.26 5.15 -0.76
C LEU A 42 -11.27 4.09 -1.19
N LEU A 43 -10.99 2.81 -0.92
CA LEU A 43 -11.81 1.68 -1.31
C LEU A 43 -12.96 1.43 -0.32
N VAL A 44 -12.78 1.82 0.94
CA VAL A 44 -13.80 1.74 2.00
C VAL A 44 -14.50 3.08 2.27
N ASP A 45 -14.28 4.08 1.41
CA ASP A 45 -14.89 5.41 1.49
C ASP A 45 -14.58 6.20 2.77
N PHE A 46 -13.37 6.03 3.32
CA PHE A 46 -12.89 6.81 4.46
C PHE A 46 -12.26 8.11 3.96
N GLN A 47 -12.88 9.25 4.28
CA GLN A 47 -12.56 10.56 3.68
C GLN A 47 -11.53 11.38 4.45
N GLU A 48 -11.33 11.14 5.75
CA GLU A 48 -10.36 11.87 6.59
C GLU A 48 -8.94 11.28 6.48
N TYR A 49 -8.47 11.04 5.25
CA TYR A 49 -7.13 10.52 5.00
C TYR A 49 -6.07 11.62 4.87
N ASP A 50 -4.80 11.23 4.88
CA ASP A 50 -3.66 12.16 4.84
C ASP A 50 -2.53 11.66 3.90
N TYR A 51 -1.34 12.24 4.05
CA TYR A 51 -0.13 11.92 3.28
C TYR A 51 0.22 10.42 3.24
N SER A 52 -0.22 9.63 4.23
CA SER A 52 -0.02 8.18 4.28
C SER A 52 -0.62 7.43 3.07
N LEU A 53 -1.54 8.05 2.34
CA LEU A 53 -2.08 7.52 1.08
C LEU A 53 -0.98 7.36 0.02
N ASP A 54 -0.04 8.31 -0.06
CA ASP A 54 1.07 8.24 -0.99
C ASP A 54 2.04 7.10 -0.64
N LEU A 55 2.16 6.78 0.65
CA LEU A 55 3.04 5.72 1.15
C LEU A 55 2.48 4.34 0.84
N TRP A 56 1.16 4.18 0.83
CA TRP A 56 0.52 2.98 0.27
C TRP A 56 0.84 2.83 -1.22
N SER A 57 0.66 3.90 -1.99
CA SER A 57 0.94 3.91 -3.44
C SER A 57 2.40 3.54 -3.73
N PHE A 58 3.33 4.09 -2.94
CA PHE A 58 4.74 3.73 -2.97
C PHE A 58 4.96 2.25 -2.63
N GLY A 59 4.31 1.73 -1.59
CA GLY A 59 4.35 0.31 -1.22
C GLY A 59 3.87 -0.62 -2.35
N CYS A 60 2.80 -0.27 -3.06
CA CYS A 60 2.32 -1.02 -4.22
C CYS A 60 3.36 -1.04 -5.36
N MET A 61 3.96 0.11 -5.67
CA MET A 61 5.03 0.21 -6.67
C MET A 61 6.27 -0.61 -6.25
N PHE A 62 6.66 -0.49 -4.99
CA PHE A 62 7.80 -1.21 -4.42
C PHE A 62 7.60 -2.73 -4.48
N ALA A 63 6.41 -3.22 -4.09
CA ALA A 63 6.03 -4.62 -4.24
C ALA A 63 6.11 -5.09 -5.70
N SER A 64 5.60 -4.29 -6.64
CA SER A 64 5.68 -4.60 -8.07
C SER A 64 7.12 -4.72 -8.57
N MET A 65 8.02 -3.84 -8.11
CA MET A 65 9.43 -3.89 -8.47
C MET A 65 10.13 -5.14 -7.93
N ILE A 66 10.04 -5.39 -6.62
CA ILE A 66 10.81 -6.47 -5.98
C ILE A 66 10.26 -7.85 -6.34
N PHE A 67 8.94 -7.99 -6.49
CA PHE A 67 8.32 -9.26 -6.87
C PHE A 67 8.18 -9.45 -8.38
N ARG A 68 8.55 -8.45 -9.21
CA ARG A 68 8.42 -8.49 -10.68
C ARG A 68 6.99 -8.81 -11.14
N LYS A 69 6.00 -8.22 -10.44
CA LYS A 69 4.57 -8.45 -10.67
C LYS A 69 3.84 -7.12 -10.81
N GLU A 70 3.43 -6.79 -12.03
CA GLU A 70 2.84 -5.48 -12.35
C GLU A 70 1.43 -5.62 -12.94
N PRO A 71 0.40 -5.01 -12.32
CA PRO A 71 0.40 -4.43 -10.96
C PRO A 71 0.45 -5.53 -9.87
N PHE A 72 0.90 -5.18 -8.66
CA PHE A 72 0.97 -6.15 -7.56
C PHE A 72 -0.43 -6.60 -7.11
N PHE A 73 -1.33 -5.64 -6.89
CA PHE A 73 -2.76 -5.86 -6.63
C PHE A 73 -3.56 -5.54 -7.89
N HIS A 74 -4.07 -6.58 -8.55
CA HIS A 74 -4.71 -6.47 -9.87
C HIS A 74 -6.24 -6.70 -9.77
N GLY A 75 -6.97 -5.68 -9.35
CA GLY A 75 -8.44 -5.68 -9.27
C GLY A 75 -9.11 -5.28 -10.58
N HIS A 76 -10.21 -5.95 -10.93
CA HIS A 76 -11.01 -5.65 -12.12
C HIS A 76 -11.81 -4.34 -12.00
N ASP A 77 -12.20 -3.99 -10.78
CA ASP A 77 -12.86 -2.75 -10.38
C ASP A 77 -12.41 -2.36 -8.96
N ASN A 78 -12.98 -1.30 -8.37
CA ASN A 78 -12.57 -0.86 -7.03
C ASN A 78 -12.96 -1.87 -5.93
N TYR A 79 -14.05 -2.60 -6.09
CA TYR A 79 -14.47 -3.60 -5.10
C TYR A 79 -13.55 -4.81 -5.15
N ASP A 80 -13.28 -5.35 -6.35
CA ASP A 80 -12.31 -6.43 -6.53
C ASP A 80 -10.88 -5.99 -6.14
N GLN A 81 -10.53 -4.71 -6.27
CA GLN A 81 -9.24 -4.20 -5.78
C GLN A 81 -9.08 -4.44 -4.28
N LEU A 82 -10.09 -4.14 -3.46
CA LEU A 82 -10.04 -4.43 -2.03
C LEU A 82 -9.96 -5.95 -1.77
N VAL A 83 -10.69 -6.76 -2.55
CA VAL A 83 -10.61 -8.23 -2.48
C VAL A 83 -9.20 -8.76 -2.79
N LYS A 84 -8.46 -8.14 -3.72
CA LYS A 84 -7.05 -8.53 -3.97
C LYS A 84 -6.14 -8.18 -2.80
N ILE A 85 -6.39 -7.05 -2.14
CA ILE A 85 -5.63 -6.63 -0.96
C ILE A 85 -5.89 -7.60 0.20
N THR A 86 -7.15 -7.94 0.48
CA THR A 86 -7.51 -8.87 1.57
C THR A 86 -7.00 -10.29 1.36
N LYS A 87 -6.84 -10.71 0.11
CA LYS A 87 -6.17 -11.98 -0.21
C LYS A 87 -4.69 -12.02 0.19
N VAL A 88 -4.07 -10.88 0.48
CA VAL A 88 -2.66 -10.79 0.88
C VAL A 88 -2.53 -10.35 2.33
N LEU A 89 -3.17 -9.26 2.73
CA LEU A 89 -3.09 -8.70 4.09
C LEU A 89 -4.09 -9.34 5.07
N GLY A 90 -4.90 -10.27 4.61
CA GLY A 90 -5.93 -10.91 5.41
C GLY A 90 -7.16 -10.04 5.65
N THR A 91 -8.22 -10.66 6.18
CA THR A 91 -9.50 -10.01 6.47
C THR A 91 -9.59 -9.45 7.88
N ASP A 92 -8.88 -10.06 8.84
CA ASP A 92 -8.98 -9.69 10.25
C ASP A 92 -8.41 -8.29 10.50
N GLU A 93 -7.27 -7.97 9.87
CA GLU A 93 -6.67 -6.64 9.91
C GLU A 93 -7.57 -5.59 9.24
N LEU A 94 -8.27 -5.95 8.15
CA LEU A 94 -9.26 -5.06 7.52
C LEU A 94 -10.42 -4.75 8.47
N TYR A 95 -11.00 -5.77 9.12
CA TYR A 95 -12.11 -5.57 10.05
C TYR A 95 -11.67 -4.79 11.29
N ALA A 96 -10.46 -5.03 11.82
CA ALA A 96 -9.91 -4.24 12.91
C ALA A 96 -9.77 -2.75 12.52
N TYR A 97 -9.33 -2.47 11.28
CA TYR A 97 -9.27 -1.11 10.75
C TYR A 97 -10.67 -0.48 10.64
N ILE A 98 -11.64 -1.20 10.08
CA ILE A 98 -13.04 -0.74 9.95
C ILE A 98 -13.63 -0.40 11.32
N ASP A 99 -13.45 -1.27 12.31
CA ASP A 99 -13.96 -1.09 13.67
C ASP A 99 -13.27 0.09 14.36
N LYS A 100 -11.95 0.24 14.22
CA LYS A 100 -11.17 1.34 14.83
C LYS A 100 -11.66 2.71 14.39
N TYR A 101 -12.00 2.86 13.11
CA TYR A 101 -12.45 4.14 12.53
C TYR A 101 -13.97 4.24 12.37
N ASN A 102 -14.73 3.24 12.84
CA ASN A 102 -16.18 3.15 12.70
C ASN A 102 -16.65 3.37 11.24
N ILE A 103 -15.96 2.72 10.30
CA ILE A 103 -16.22 2.85 8.86
C ILE A 103 -17.47 2.04 8.49
N ARG A 104 -18.38 2.64 7.74
CA ARG A 104 -19.52 1.93 7.18
C ARG A 104 -19.15 1.34 5.83
N LEU A 105 -18.85 0.03 5.80
CA LEU A 105 -18.64 -0.66 4.53
C LEU A 105 -19.90 -0.65 3.65
N ASP A 106 -19.67 -0.49 2.35
CA ASP A 106 -20.69 -0.68 1.32
C ASP A 106 -21.21 -2.14 1.37
N PRO A 107 -22.54 -2.37 1.40
CA PRO A 107 -23.12 -3.71 1.38
C PRO A 107 -22.65 -4.60 0.21
N GLN A 108 -22.17 -4.03 -0.89
CA GLN A 108 -21.58 -4.82 -1.98
C GLN A 108 -20.36 -5.64 -1.54
N TYR A 109 -19.63 -5.19 -0.50
CA TYR A 109 -18.53 -5.96 0.07
C TYR A 109 -18.98 -7.19 0.85
N ASP A 110 -20.24 -7.25 1.30
CA ASP A 110 -20.77 -8.41 2.02
C ASP A 110 -20.62 -9.66 1.15
N GLU A 111 -21.07 -9.64 -0.10
CA GLU A 111 -20.96 -10.79 -1.01
C GLU A 111 -19.50 -11.10 -1.38
N LEU A 112 -18.69 -10.06 -1.63
CA LEU A 112 -17.34 -10.18 -2.19
C LEU A 112 -16.29 -10.63 -1.18
N LEU A 113 -16.42 -10.22 0.09
CA LEU A 113 -15.52 -10.62 1.18
C LEU A 113 -16.02 -11.85 1.94
N GLY A 114 -17.21 -12.37 1.58
CA GLY A 114 -17.67 -13.70 1.99
C GLY A 114 -18.74 -13.73 3.08
N ARG A 115 -19.82 -12.97 2.93
CA ARG A 115 -21.12 -13.22 3.57
C ARG A 115 -22.04 -13.94 2.59
N GLN A 116 -22.35 -15.20 2.91
CA GLN A 116 -23.68 -15.72 2.65
C GLN A 116 -24.60 -15.01 3.67
N ALA A 117 -25.53 -14.20 3.16
CA ALA A 117 -26.41 -13.32 3.92
C ALA A 117 -27.00 -13.93 5.20
N VAL A 118 -26.99 -13.20 6.32
CA VAL A 118 -28.17 -13.21 7.22
C VAL A 118 -28.42 -11.82 7.81
N LEU A 119 -29.57 -11.31 7.41
CA LEU A 119 -30.36 -10.21 7.95
C LEU A 119 -30.27 -10.05 9.48
N PHE A 120 -29.99 -8.80 9.90
CA PHE A 120 -30.75 -8.10 10.95
C PHE A 120 -30.89 -8.83 12.31
N LYS A 121 -29.85 -8.90 13.18
CA LYS A 121 -30.02 -9.01 14.66
C LYS A 121 -28.84 -8.40 15.46
N PRO A 122 -29.07 -7.85 16.67
CA PRO A 122 -28.12 -6.96 17.36
C PRO A 122 -27.13 -7.65 18.32
N HIS A 123 -27.07 -8.98 18.39
CA HIS A 123 -26.13 -9.66 19.29
C HIS A 123 -25.70 -10.99 18.66
N VAL A 124 -24.40 -11.29 18.75
CA VAL A 124 -23.68 -12.54 18.43
C VAL A 124 -22.82 -12.51 17.16
N LEU A 125 -21.51 -12.38 17.41
CA LEU A 125 -20.30 -12.76 16.67
C LEU A 125 -20.50 -13.36 15.26
N HIS A 126 -20.12 -12.57 14.26
CA HIS A 126 -20.12 -12.96 12.85
C HIS A 126 -18.91 -13.87 12.54
N ALA A 127 -19.17 -15.09 12.06
CA ALA A 127 -18.16 -15.92 11.43
C ALA A 127 -17.96 -15.46 9.98
N HIS A 128 -17.14 -14.42 9.78
CA HIS A 128 -16.64 -14.07 8.44
C HIS A 128 -15.69 -15.20 7.97
N ARG A 129 -15.60 -15.43 6.65
CA ARG A 129 -14.53 -16.27 6.11
C ARG A 129 -13.20 -15.57 6.36
N VAL A 130 -12.50 -16.00 7.40
CA VAL A 130 -11.18 -15.49 7.75
C VAL A 130 -10.20 -15.88 6.66
N VAL A 131 -9.59 -14.87 6.05
CA VAL A 131 -8.41 -15.04 5.20
C VAL A 131 -7.22 -14.59 6.04
N ASP A 132 -6.30 -15.52 6.29
CA ASP A 132 -5.07 -15.21 7.01
C ASP A 132 -4.12 -14.37 6.15
N THR A 133 -3.32 -13.53 6.81
CA THR A 133 -2.24 -12.78 6.17
C THR A 133 -1.26 -13.73 5.47
N LEU A 134 -1.03 -13.51 4.17
CA LEU A 134 -0.09 -14.29 3.38
C LEU A 134 1.33 -13.79 3.65
N ALA A 135 2.21 -14.70 4.07
CA ALA A 135 3.63 -14.40 4.20
C ALA A 135 4.22 -13.94 2.86
N TRP A 136 4.98 -12.85 2.87
CA TRP A 136 5.60 -12.28 1.67
C TRP A 136 6.50 -13.27 0.90
N SER A 137 7.05 -14.28 1.59
CA SER A 137 7.83 -15.36 0.98
C SER A 137 7.05 -16.16 -0.08
N LYS A 138 5.72 -16.14 -0.06
CA LYS A 138 4.86 -16.78 -1.08
C LYS A 138 4.93 -16.12 -2.44
N PHE A 139 5.39 -14.87 -2.53
CA PHE A 139 5.57 -14.15 -3.80
C PHE A 139 6.99 -14.29 -4.36
N VAL A 140 7.89 -14.98 -3.66
CA VAL A 140 9.27 -15.19 -4.09
C VAL A 140 9.33 -16.32 -5.12
N THR A 141 9.99 -16.04 -6.25
CA THR A 141 10.21 -16.96 -7.36
C THR A 141 11.70 -17.00 -7.72
N SER A 142 12.12 -17.97 -8.52
CA SER A 142 13.49 -18.05 -9.03
C SER A 142 13.92 -16.81 -9.84
N GLU A 143 12.96 -16.10 -10.44
CA GLU A 143 13.20 -14.92 -11.27
C GLU A 143 13.39 -13.64 -10.45
N ASN A 144 12.70 -13.54 -9.29
CA ASN A 144 12.68 -12.33 -8.48
C ASN A 144 13.53 -12.43 -7.20
N GLN A 145 13.93 -13.62 -6.76
CA GLN A 145 14.66 -13.85 -5.50
C GLN A 145 15.89 -12.95 -5.31
N ARG A 146 16.57 -12.56 -6.40
CA ARG A 146 17.75 -11.69 -6.37
C ARG A 146 17.46 -10.25 -5.92
N TYR A 147 16.19 -9.84 -5.96
CA TYR A 147 15.73 -8.51 -5.52
C TYR A 147 15.17 -8.52 -4.10
N ILE A 148 15.08 -9.69 -3.47
CA ILE A 148 14.45 -9.88 -2.17
C ILE A 148 15.53 -9.95 -1.09
N SER A 149 15.39 -9.11 -0.06
CA SER A 149 16.14 -9.18 1.18
C SER A 149 15.19 -9.04 2.37
N ASN A 150 15.65 -9.36 3.58
CA ASN A 150 14.83 -9.20 4.79
C ASN A 150 14.44 -7.73 5.00
N GLU A 151 15.36 -6.80 4.72
CA GLU A 151 15.15 -5.36 4.82
C GLU A 151 14.13 -4.86 3.80
N ALA A 152 14.10 -5.44 2.59
CA ALA A 152 13.11 -5.12 1.58
C ALA A 152 11.71 -5.57 2.02
N ILE A 153 11.59 -6.79 2.55
CA ILE A 153 10.33 -7.33 3.03
C ILE A 153 9.83 -6.55 4.26
N ASP A 154 10.71 -6.21 5.19
CA ASP A 154 10.40 -5.41 6.37
C ASP A 154 9.94 -3.98 6.01
N LEU A 155 10.62 -3.31 5.06
CA LEU A 155 10.16 -2.02 4.54
C LEU A 155 8.77 -2.14 3.91
N LEU A 156 8.54 -3.17 3.09
CA LEU A 156 7.27 -3.37 2.41
C LEU A 156 6.12 -3.62 3.41
N ASP A 157 6.36 -4.46 4.42
CA ASP A 157 5.38 -4.78 5.46
C ASP A 157 4.92 -3.55 6.23
N LYS A 158 5.84 -2.62 6.52
CA LYS A 158 5.54 -1.37 7.22
C LYS A 158 4.90 -0.29 6.32
N LEU A 159 4.89 -0.48 5.00
CA LEU A 159 4.21 0.41 4.05
C LEU A 159 2.78 -0.08 3.73
N LEU A 160 2.61 -1.39 3.52
CA LEU A 160 1.34 -1.99 3.13
C LEU A 160 0.52 -2.39 4.37
N ARG A 161 0.03 -1.39 5.10
CA ARG A 161 -0.91 -1.55 6.22
C ARG A 161 -2.29 -0.99 5.88
N TYR A 162 -3.34 -1.66 6.33
CA TYR A 162 -4.71 -1.13 6.24
C TYR A 162 -4.82 0.21 6.95
N ASP A 163 -4.42 0.20 8.22
CA ASP A 163 -4.38 1.39 9.03
C ASP A 163 -3.35 2.38 8.50
N HIS A 164 -3.86 3.47 7.97
CA HIS A 164 -3.07 4.51 7.35
C HIS A 164 -2.16 5.24 8.37
N GLN A 165 -2.53 5.24 9.65
CA GLN A 165 -1.71 5.80 10.75
C GLN A 165 -0.57 4.86 11.20
N GLU A 166 -0.59 3.58 10.81
CA GLU A 166 0.49 2.63 11.11
C GLU A 166 1.58 2.59 10.03
N ARG A 167 1.35 3.24 8.89
CA ARG A 167 2.31 3.28 7.80
C ARG A 167 3.48 4.18 8.16
N LEU A 168 4.68 3.82 7.72
CA LEU A 168 5.85 4.71 7.83
C LEU A 168 5.55 6.03 7.15
N THR A 169 5.98 7.14 7.76
CA THR A 169 6.13 8.41 7.05
C THR A 169 7.23 8.31 5.99
N ALA A 170 7.23 9.23 5.02
CA ALA A 170 8.30 9.26 4.00
C ALA A 170 9.71 9.41 4.60
N LYS A 171 9.83 10.13 5.73
CA LYS A 171 11.10 10.31 6.43
C LYS A 171 11.54 9.01 7.13
N GLU A 172 10.62 8.30 7.77
CA GLU A 172 10.91 7.01 8.41
C GLU A 172 11.21 5.90 7.39
N ALA A 173 10.50 5.90 6.25
CA ALA A 173 10.78 5.02 5.13
C ALA A 173 12.20 5.24 4.59
N GLN A 174 12.58 6.50 4.35
CA GLN A 174 13.94 6.87 3.93
C GLN A 174 15.02 6.49 4.94
N ALA A 175 14.68 6.31 6.22
CA ALA A 175 15.59 5.91 7.27
C ALA A 175 15.69 4.38 7.47
N GLN A 176 14.86 3.58 6.80
CA GLN A 176 14.90 2.12 6.96
C GLN A 176 16.26 1.53 6.51
N PRO A 177 16.69 0.38 7.08
CA PRO A 177 17.95 -0.28 6.72
C PRO A 177 18.07 -0.64 5.23
N TYR A 178 16.94 -0.88 4.56
CA TYR A 178 16.90 -1.14 3.12
C TYR A 178 17.65 -0.07 2.29
N PHE A 179 17.66 1.18 2.76
CA PHE A 179 18.32 2.30 2.08
C PHE A 179 19.72 2.63 2.63
N ASP A 180 20.27 1.86 3.58
CA ASP A 180 21.64 2.07 4.11
C ASP A 180 22.71 2.16 3.01
N PRO A 181 22.75 1.24 2.01
CA PRO A 181 23.77 1.32 0.95
C PRO A 181 23.66 2.60 0.13
N VAL A 182 22.44 3.06 -0.13
CA VAL A 182 22.17 4.29 -0.91
C VAL A 182 22.56 5.54 -0.12
N ARG A 183 22.28 5.58 1.18
CA ARG A 183 22.69 6.69 2.06
C ARG A 183 24.20 6.80 2.13
N ALA A 184 24.89 5.68 2.35
CA ALA A 184 26.35 5.64 2.39
C ALA A 184 26.98 6.12 1.07
N GLU A 185 26.43 5.70 -0.07
CA GLU A 185 26.90 6.16 -1.39
C GLU A 185 26.63 7.66 -1.60
N SER A 186 25.46 8.16 -1.20
CA SER A 186 25.12 9.58 -1.28
C SER A 186 26.04 10.45 -0.43
N GLU A 187 26.38 10.02 0.78
CA GLU A 187 27.30 10.72 1.68
C GLU A 187 28.73 10.73 1.13
N ALA A 188 29.22 9.59 0.61
CA ALA A 188 30.53 9.51 -0.04
C ALA A 188 30.62 10.42 -1.28
N ASN A 189 29.56 10.47 -2.08
CA ASN A 189 29.45 11.35 -3.25
C ASN A 189 29.39 12.83 -2.88
N ALA A 190 28.78 13.18 -1.74
CA ALA A 190 28.73 14.54 -1.24
C ALA A 190 30.09 15.00 -0.67
N ALA A 191 30.83 14.11 0.01
CA ALA A 191 32.16 14.40 0.55
C ALA A 191 33.25 14.53 -0.54
N SER A 192 33.01 13.99 -1.73
CA SER A 192 33.93 14.04 -2.87
C SER A 192 33.71 15.23 -3.82
N ARG A 193 32.76 16.12 -3.52
CA ARG A 193 32.44 17.33 -4.28
C ARG A 193 32.95 18.58 -3.58
#